data_AF-A0A2E8F1N3-F1
#
_entry.id   AF-A0A2E8F1N3-F1
#
_cell.length_a   1.000
_cell.length_b   1.000
_cell.length_c   1.000
_cell.angle_alpha   90.00
_cell.angle_beta   90.00
_cell.angle_gamma   90.00
#
_symmetry.space_group_name_H-M   'P 1'
#
loop_
_entity.id
_entity.type
_entity.pdbx_description
1 polymer ?
#
loop_
_entity_poly.entity_id
_entity_poly.type
_entity_poly.pdbx_seq_one_letter_code
_entity_poly.pdbx_strand_id
1 'polypeptide(L)' 'MPDGETPTRTQGAQRLEHLHDNGPTAHAFDFKVPFDSDGQPLQMDRKRMQDLAEVVRSHMRH' A
#
# COMPACT_ATOMS: atom_id res chain seq x y z
N MET A 1 15.04 1.43 -7.51
CA MET A 1 16.03 0.59 -8.22
C MET A 1 15.47 0.31 -9.59
N PRO A 2 16.30 0.17 -10.63
CA PRO A 2 15.81 -0.34 -11.91
C PRO A 2 15.25 -1.75 -11.75
N ASP A 3 14.22 -2.07 -12.52
CA ASP A 3 13.57 -3.39 -12.49
C ASP A 3 14.60 -4.50 -12.81
N GLY A 4 14.64 -5.54 -11.98
CA GLY A 4 15.51 -6.72 -12.17
C GLY A 4 16.79 -6.76 -11.33
N GLU A 5 17.07 -5.76 -10.51
CA GLU A 5 18.22 -5.79 -9.60
C GLU A 5 17.85 -6.40 -8.23
N THR A 6 18.47 -7.53 -7.88
CA THR A 6 18.31 -8.14 -6.55
C THR A 6 19.14 -7.37 -5.52
N PRO A 7 18.54 -6.83 -4.45
CA PRO A 7 19.29 -6.09 -3.43
C PRO A 7 20.26 -7.00 -2.68
N THR A 8 21.38 -6.43 -2.26
CA THR A 8 22.28 -7.08 -1.29
C THR A 8 21.57 -7.28 0.05
N ARG A 9 22.09 -8.18 0.90
CA ARG A 9 21.53 -8.47 2.23
C ARG A 9 21.40 -7.20 3.11
N THR A 10 22.39 -6.32 3.06
CA THR A 10 22.37 -5.04 3.80
C THR A 10 21.30 -4.09 3.28
N GLN A 11 21.17 -3.95 1.95
CA GLN A 11 20.12 -3.13 1.35
C GLN A 11 18.73 -3.69 1.67
N GLY A 12 18.56 -5.01 1.67
CA GLY A 12 17.30 -5.64 2.09
C GLY A 12 16.94 -5.33 3.54
N ALA A 13 17.90 -5.37 4.46
CA ALA A 13 17.68 -5.03 5.87
C ALA A 13 17.22 -3.56 6.05
N GLN A 14 17.89 -2.62 5.39
CA GLN A 14 17.52 -1.19 5.42
C GLN A 14 16.10 -0.95 4.90
N ARG A 15 15.68 -1.67 3.85
CA ARG A 15 14.33 -1.58 3.32
C ARG A 15 13.27 -2.10 4.27
N LEU A 16 13.57 -3.18 5.00
CA LEU A 16 12.67 -3.71 6.02
C LEU A 16 12.51 -2.74 7.19
N GLU A 17 13.60 -2.15 7.68
CA GLU A 17 13.55 -1.09 8.69
C GLU A 17 12.69 0.09 8.21
N HIS A 18 12.91 0.56 6.98
CA HIS A 18 12.13 1.64 6.39
C HIS A 18 10.63 1.30 6.27
N LEU A 19 10.30 0.05 5.90
CA LEU A 19 8.92 -0.45 5.83
C LEU A 19 8.22 -0.38 7.20
N HIS A 20 8.93 -0.71 8.28
CA HIS A 20 8.37 -0.66 9.63
C HIS A 20 8.06 0.77 10.08
N ASP A 21 8.95 1.72 9.79
CA ASP A 21 8.82 3.11 10.23
C ASP A 21 7.86 3.93 9.36
N ASN A 22 7.86 3.69 8.05
CA ASN A 22 7.20 4.56 7.06
C ASN A 22 6.08 3.86 6.28
N GLY A 23 5.93 2.54 6.44
CA GLY A 23 5.01 1.74 5.63
C GLY A 23 5.51 1.51 4.20
N PRO A 24 4.64 0.98 3.32
CA PRO A 24 5.01 0.67 1.93
C PRO A 24 5.36 1.93 1.14
N THR A 25 6.59 2.01 0.66
CA THR A 25 7.08 3.06 -0.24
C THR A 25 7.91 2.42 -1.35
N ALA A 26 8.09 3.12 -2.48
CA ALA A 26 8.95 2.64 -3.58
C ALA A 26 10.41 2.38 -3.15
N HIS A 27 10.85 2.95 -2.02
CA HIS A 27 12.16 2.67 -1.44
C HIS A 27 12.18 1.34 -0.68
N ALA A 28 11.15 1.06 0.12
CA ALA A 28 11.00 -0.19 0.85
C ALA A 28 10.58 -1.33 -0.09
N PHE A 29 9.32 -1.34 -0.53
CA PHE A 29 8.72 -2.33 -1.43
C PHE A 29 7.60 -1.71 -2.24
N ASP A 30 7.62 -1.96 -3.54
CA ASP A 30 6.53 -1.66 -4.47
C ASP A 30 5.64 -2.90 -4.65
N PHE A 31 4.54 -2.97 -3.90
CA PHE A 31 3.57 -4.04 -4.10
C PHE A 31 2.64 -3.69 -5.26
N LYS A 32 2.49 -4.59 -6.24
CA LYS A 32 1.51 -4.45 -7.33
C LYS A 32 0.07 -4.34 -6.82
N VAL A 33 -0.21 -4.96 -5.67
CA VAL A 33 -1.48 -4.89 -4.96
C VAL A 33 -1.22 -4.78 -3.45
N PRO A 34 -2.01 -3.99 -2.71
CA PRO A 34 -1.91 -3.97 -1.25
C PRO A 34 -2.33 -5.32 -0.64
N PHE A 35 -1.84 -5.61 0.56
CA PHE A 35 -2.20 -6.79 1.36
C PHE A 35 -2.81 -6.37 2.69
N ASP A 36 -3.68 -7.19 3.27
CA ASP A 36 -4.26 -6.98 4.61
C ASP A 36 -3.36 -7.54 5.72
N SER A 37 -3.82 -7.43 6.98
CA SER A 37 -3.08 -7.89 8.17
C SER A 37 -2.85 -9.40 8.22
N ASP A 38 -3.67 -10.18 7.51
CA ASP A 38 -3.54 -11.63 7.39
C ASP A 38 -2.69 -12.04 6.18
N GLY A 39 -2.13 -11.05 5.46
CA GLY A 39 -1.29 -11.25 4.29
C GLY A 39 -2.06 -11.65 3.04
N GLN A 40 -3.38 -11.44 2.99
CA GLN A 40 -4.17 -11.66 1.78
C GLN A 40 -4.19 -10.41 0.90
N PRO A 41 -4.22 -10.54 -0.44
CA PRO A 41 -4.38 -9.39 -1.32
C PRO A 41 -5.66 -8.63 -0.96
N LEU A 42 -5.51 -7.36 -0.60
CA LEU A 42 -6.59 -6.52 -0.13
C LEU A 42 -7.66 -6.42 -1.23
N GLN A 43 -8.81 -7.05 -0.99
CA GLN A 43 -9.96 -6.96 -1.88
C GLN A 43 -10.73 -5.68 -1.55
N MET A 44 -10.58 -4.66 -2.38
CA MET A 44 -11.37 -3.44 -2.23
C MET A 44 -12.81 -3.71 -2.68
N ASP A 45 -13.78 -3.60 -1.77
CA ASP A 45 -15.20 -3.60 -2.13
C ASP A 45 -15.54 -2.28 -2.84
N ARG A 46 -15.48 -2.32 -4.17
CA ARG A 46 -15.74 -1.16 -5.04
C ARG A 46 -17.11 -0.55 -4.82
N LYS A 47 -18.13 -1.37 -4.55
CA LYS A 47 -19.49 -0.87 -4.32
C LYS A 47 -19.54 -0.08 -3.01
N ARG A 48 -19.02 -0.66 -1.94
CA ARG A 48 -18.94 0.00 -0.63
C ARG A 48 -18.14 1.30 -0.68
N MET A 49 -17.05 1.35 -1.45
CA MET A 49 -16.27 2.58 -1.64
C MET A 49 -17.05 3.66 -2.40
N GLN A 50 -17.81 3.28 -3.43
CA GLN A 50 -18.65 4.21 -4.17
C GLN A 50 -19.76 4.79 -3.29
N ASP A 51 -20.42 3.93 -2.51
CA ASP A 51 -21.46 4.32 -1.56
C ASP A 51 -20.90 5.30 -0.51
N LEU A 52 -19.73 4.99 0.09
CA LEU A 52 -19.04 5.89 1.02
C LEU A 52 -18.66 7.23 0.38
N ALA A 53 -18.16 7.20 -0.85
CA ALA A 53 -17.77 8.41 -1.56
C ALA A 53 -18.99 9.29 -1.89
N GLU A 54 -20.16 8.71 -2.12
CA GLU A 54 -21.41 9.46 -2.32
C GLU A 54 -21.86 10.16 -1.03
N VAL A 55 -21.80 9.47 0.11
CA VAL A 55 -22.13 10.06 1.42
C VAL A 55 -21.21 11.24 1.73
N VAL A 56 -19.90 11.09 1.50
CA VAL A 56 -18.95 12.20 1.74
C VAL A 56 -19.24 13.39 0.81
N ARG A 57 -19.51 13.13 -0.47
CA ARG A 57 -19.85 14.20 -1.45
C ARG A 57 -21.14 14.93 -1.10
N SER A 58 -22.17 14.23 -0.63
CA SER A 58 -23.44 14.85 -0.26
C SER A 58 -23.30 15.69 1.01
N HIS A 59 -22.52 15.22 1.97
CA HIS A 59 -22.24 15.96 3.21
C HIS A 59 -21.44 17.24 2.97
N MET A 60 -20.49 17.25 2.02
CA MET A 60 -19.69 18.43 1.66
C MET A 60 -20.44 19.46 0.80
N ARG A 61 -21.69 19.19 0.40
CA ARG A 61 -22.49 20.07 -0.47
C ARG A 61 -23.47 20.97 0.31
N HIS A 62 -23.35 21.02 1.64
CA HIS A 62 -24.08 21.90 2.55
C HIS A 62 -23.14 22.91 3.19
#